data_AF-A0A919ZS14-F1
#
_entry.id   AF-A0A919ZS14-F1
#
_cell.length_a   1.000
_cell.length_b   1.000
_cell.length_c   1.000
_cell.angle_alpha   90.00
_cell.angle_beta   90.00
_cell.angle_gamma   90.00
#
_symmetry.space_group_name_H-M   'P 1'
#
loop_
_entity.id
_entity.type
_entity.pdbx_description
1 polymer ?
#
loop_
_entity_poly.entity_id
_entity_poly.type
_entity_poly.pdbx_seq_one_letter_code
_entity_poly.pdbx_strand_id
1 'polypeptide(L)' 'MTVEISLVIGSFVTLLFFITGILLGWTAREYMKNYREVPRPHPEMFDTQGNLIPDDIVAFRFENYDNENSEEDDYQI' A
#
# COMPACT_ATOMS: atom_id res chain seq x y z
N MET A 1 -1.29 23.34 53.78
CA MET A 1 -1.17 24.52 52.90
C MET A 1 -0.22 24.31 51.71
N THR A 2 1.07 24.03 51.87
CA THR A 2 2.00 23.89 50.72
C THR A 2 1.78 22.61 49.89
N VAL A 3 1.55 21.48 50.56
CA VAL A 3 1.35 20.16 49.91
C VAL A 3 0.06 20.15 49.07
N GLU A 4 -1.03 20.71 49.58
CA GLU A 4 -2.32 20.78 48.88
C GLU A 4 -2.22 21.59 47.58
N ILE A 5 -1.54 22.74 47.62
CA ILE A 5 -1.31 23.58 46.45
C ILE A 5 -0.47 22.84 45.39
N SER A 6 0.60 22.16 45.81
CA SER A 6 1.44 21.39 44.88
C SER A 6 0.69 20.21 44.24
N LEU A 7 -0.21 19.57 44.97
CA LEU A 7 -1.00 18.43 44.47
C LEU A 7 -2.04 18.88 43.45
N VAL A 8 -2.71 20.01 43.72
CA VAL A 8 -3.66 20.61 42.77
C VAL A 8 -2.93 20.99 41.48
N ILE A 9 -1.83 21.74 41.58
CA ILE A 9 -1.07 22.17 40.39
C ILE A 9 -0.50 20.96 39.62
N GLY A 10 0.08 19.98 40.32
CA GLY A 10 0.62 18.77 39.70
C GLY A 10 -0.44 17.95 38.95
N SER A 11 -1.66 17.87 39.49
CA SER A 11 -2.77 17.15 38.83
C SER A 11 -3.18 17.79 37.51
N PHE A 12 -3.24 19.12 37.43
CA PHE A 12 -3.54 19.82 36.19
C PHE A 12 -2.39 19.74 35.17
N VAL A 13 -1.14 19.86 35.63
CA VAL A 13 0.03 19.74 34.75
C VAL A 13 0.10 18.36 34.12
N THR A 14 -0.08 17.29 34.90
CA THR A 14 -0.07 15.92 34.37
C THR A 14 -1.20 15.67 33.37
N LEU A 15 -2.40 16.21 33.62
CA LEU A 15 -3.53 16.11 32.70
C LEU A 15 -3.29 16.86 31.39
N LEU A 16 -2.68 18.06 31.44
CA LEU A 16 -2.29 18.81 30.25
C LEU A 16 -1.22 18.08 29.43
N PHE A 17 -0.21 17.51 30.09
CA PHE A 17 0.81 16.70 29.42
C PHE A 17 0.23 15.42 28.82
N PHE A 18 -0.80 14.83 29.44
CA PHE A 18 -1.48 13.66 28.89
C PHE A 18 -2.19 14.00 27.58
N ILE A 19 -2.96 15.09 27.55
CA ILE A 19 -3.66 15.55 26.33
C ILE A 19 -2.64 15.93 25.24
N THR A 20 -1.62 16.72 25.62
CA THR A 20 -0.57 17.17 24.70
C THR A 20 0.22 15.96 24.15
N GLY A 21 0.51 14.97 24.98
CA GLY A 21 1.20 13.75 24.59
C GLY A 21 0.40 12.90 23.60
N ILE A 22 -0.92 12.80 23.77
CA ILE A 22 -1.79 12.11 22.81
C ILE A 22 -1.79 12.84 21.46
N LEU A 23 -1.98 14.16 21.48
CA LEU A 23 -2.01 14.97 20.25
C LEU A 23 -0.67 14.94 19.51
N LEU A 24 0.45 15.12 20.23
CA LEU A 24 1.79 15.03 19.66
C LEU A 24 2.10 13.61 19.17
N GLY A 25 1.76 12.58 19.94
CA GLY A 25 1.97 11.19 19.54
C GLY A 25 1.19 10.82 18.27
N TRP A 26 -0.07 11.25 18.17
CA TRP A 26 -0.87 11.06 16.96
C TRP A 26 -0.27 11.81 15.76
N THR A 27 0.09 13.07 15.94
CA THR A 27 0.70 13.90 14.90
C THR A 27 2.04 13.32 14.43
N ALA A 28 2.88 12.87 15.36
CA ALA A 28 4.16 12.24 15.04
C ALA A 28 3.97 10.92 14.29
N ARG A 29 2.97 10.10 14.65
CA ARG A 29 2.64 8.87 13.92
C ARG A 29 2.26 9.18 12.48
N GLU A 30 1.40 10.16 12.27
CA GLU A 30 0.95 10.56 10.93
C GLU A 30 2.12 11.12 10.11
N TYR A 31 2.93 11.97 10.74
CA TYR A 31 4.15 12.50 10.14
C TYR A 31 5.10 11.36 9.69
N MET A 32 5.39 10.39 10.56
CA MET A 32 6.28 9.27 10.21
C MET A 32 5.71 8.36 9.12
N LYS A 33 4.39 8.21 9.03
CA LYS A 33 3.76 7.41 7.98
C LYS A 33 3.79 8.12 6.62
N ASN A 34 3.54 9.42 6.59
CA ASN A 34 3.47 10.19 5.34
C ASN A 34 4.86 10.60 4.81
N TYR A 35 5.87 10.69 5.68
CA TYR A 35 7.26 10.98 5.29
C TYR A 35 8.14 9.76 5.10
N ARG A 36 7.65 8.53 5.37
CA ARG A 36 8.32 7.34 4.84
C ARG A 36 8.14 7.39 3.34
N GLU A 37 9.24 7.65 2.64
CA GLU A 37 9.32 7.68 1.20
C GLU A 37 8.55 6.49 0.63
N VAL A 38 7.42 6.77 -0.02
CA VAL A 38 6.76 5.79 -0.87
C VAL A 38 7.86 5.25 -1.80
N PRO A 39 8.10 3.92 -1.85
CA PRO A 39 9.16 3.37 -2.67
C PRO A 39 9.02 3.92 -4.08
N ARG A 40 10.00 4.72 -4.51
CA ARG A 40 9.96 5.25 -5.87
C ARG A 40 10.09 4.05 -6.80
N PRO A 41 9.19 3.88 -7.77
CA PRO A 41 9.31 2.81 -8.74
C PRO A 41 10.64 2.95 -9.49
N HIS A 42 11.29 1.82 -9.76
CA HIS A 42 12.53 1.81 -10.51
C HIS A 42 12.30 2.30 -11.95
N PRO A 43 13.32 2.89 -12.61
CA PRO A 43 13.19 3.41 -13.98
C PRO A 43 12.80 2.34 -15.02
N GLU A 44 13.00 1.06 -14.70
CA GLU A 44 12.58 -0.08 -15.50
C GLU A 44 11.07 -0.30 -15.51
N MET A 45 10.32 0.27 -14.55
CA MET A 45 8.86 0.14 -14.43
C MET A 45 8.09 1.15 -15.30
N PHE A 46 8.78 1.87 -16.19
CA PHE A 46 8.18 2.89 -17.04
C PHE A 46 8.21 2.49 -18.52
N ASP A 47 7.11 2.75 -19.22
CA ASP A 47 7.03 2.61 -20.68
C ASP A 47 7.75 3.77 -21.42
N THR A 48 7.78 3.70 -22.75
CA THR A 48 8.38 4.75 -23.60
C THR A 48 7.65 6.09 -23.57
N GLN A 49 6.46 6.14 -22.98
CA GLN A 49 5.64 7.33 -22.80
C GLN A 49 5.69 7.85 -21.34
N GLY A 50 6.46 7.19 -20.46
CA GLY A 50 6.63 7.56 -19.05
C GLY A 50 5.49 7.12 -18.14
N ASN A 51 4.63 6.21 -18.57
CA ASN A 51 3.59 5.62 -17.72
C ASN A 51 4.14 4.42 -16.95
N LEU A 52 3.64 4.20 -15.73
CA LEU A 52 3.97 3.02 -14.95
C LEU A 52 3.37 1.77 -15.61
N ILE A 53 4.19 0.79 -15.93
CA ILE A 53 3.75 -0.49 -16.47
C ILE A 53 3.10 -1.28 -15.31
N PRO A 54 1.80 -1.63 -15.39
CA PRO A 54 1.17 -2.43 -14.36
C PRO A 54 1.70 -3.87 -14.38
N ASP A 55 1.94 -4.46 -13.21
CA ASP A 55 2.38 -5.85 -13.03
C ASP A 55 1.24 -6.87 -13.28
N ASP A 56 0.33 -6.58 -14.20
CA ASP A 56 -0.81 -7.45 -14.50
C ASP A 56 -0.32 -8.71 -15.22
N ILE A 57 -0.41 -9.85 -14.52
CA ILE A 57 -0.10 -11.18 -15.05
C ILE A 57 -1.14 -11.51 -16.13
N VAL A 58 -0.78 -11.30 -17.40
CA VAL A 58 -1.58 -11.76 -18.54
C VAL A 58 -1.55 -13.29 -18.56
N ALA A 59 -2.60 -13.91 -18.01
CA ALA A 59 -2.79 -15.35 -18.13
C ALA A 59 -3.25 -15.70 -19.55
N PHE A 60 -2.31 -16.14 -20.39
CA PHE A 60 -2.63 -16.68 -21.70
C PHE A 60 -3.40 -18.00 -21.53
N ARG A 61 -4.67 -18.01 -21.94
CA ARG A 61 -5.39 -19.26 -22.21
C ARG A 61 -5.04 -19.66 -23.64
N PHE A 62 -4.29 -20.73 -23.81
CA PHE A 62 -4.20 -21.39 -25.11
C PHE A 62 -5.55 -22.04 -25.37
N GLU A 63 -6.41 -21.37 -26.16
CA GLU A 63 -7.48 -22.10 -26.84
C GLU A 63 -6.78 -23.06 -27.82
N ASN A 64 -6.90 -24.36 -27.56
CA ASN A 64 -6.67 -25.35 -28.58
C ASN A 64 -7.77 -25.09 -29.63
N TYR A 65 -7.45 -24.35 -30.69
CA TYR A 65 -8.16 -24.56 -31.94
C TYR A 65 -7.76 -25.97 -32.34
N ASP A 66 -8.54 -26.94 -31.86
CA ASP A 66 -8.48 -28.28 -32.39
C ASP A 66 -8.57 -28.11 -33.91
N ASN A 67 -7.50 -28.54 -34.56
CA ASN A 67 -7.40 -28.61 -36.00
C ASN A 67 -8.38 -29.72 -36.43
N GLU A 68 -9.68 -29.46 -36.32
CA GLU A 68 -10.73 -30.24 -36.97
C GLU A 68 -10.59 -29.95 -38.47
N ASN A 69 -9.66 -30.65 -39.12
CA ASN A 69 -9.79 -31.23 -40.46
C ASN A 69 -8.41 -31.75 -40.92
N SER A 70 -7.83 -32.65 -40.14
CA SER A 70 -6.87 -33.60 -40.66
C SER A 70 -7.39 -35.01 -40.36
N GLU A 71 -7.61 -35.77 -41.44
CA GLU A 71 -7.85 -37.23 -41.51
C GLU A 71 -9.31 -37.68 -41.69
N GLU A 72 -9.81 -37.61 -42.93
CA GLU A 72 -10.65 -38.68 -43.50
C GLU A 72 -10.08 -39.07 -44.88
N ASP A 73 -9.09 -39.98 -44.86
CA ASP A 73 -8.84 -40.88 -45.98
C ASP A 73 -10.01 -41.88 -46.03
N ASP A 74 -10.98 -41.69 -46.94
CA ASP A 74 -11.82 -42.79 -47.41
C ASP A 74 -11.88 -42.83 -48.94
N TYR A 75 -11.65 -44.04 -49.44
CA TYR A 75 -11.54 -44.42 -50.83
C TYR A 75 -12.94 -44.53 -51.44
N GLN A 76 -13.20 -43.94 -52.62
CA GLN A 76 -14.28 -44.43 -53.50
C GLN A 76 -13.89 -44.43 -54.99
N ILE A 77 -14.21 -45.58 -55.60
CA ILE A 77 -14.13 -45.97 -57.01
C ILE A 77 -15.20 -45.25 -57.83
#